data_AF-A0A956C7F2-F1
#
_entry.id   AF-A0A956C7F2-F1
#
_cell.length_a   1.000
_cell.length_b   1.000
_cell.length_c   1.000
_cell.angle_alpha   90.00
_cell.angle_beta   90.00
_cell.angle_gamma   90.00
#
_symmetry.space_group_name_H-M   'P 1'
#
loop_
_entity.id
_entity.type
_entity.pdbx_description
1 polymer ?
#
loop_
_entity_poly.entity_id
_entity_poly.type
_entity_poly.pdbx_seq_one_letter_code
_entity_poly.pdbx_strand_id
1 'polypeptide(L)' 'MAGNVVNLNRFRKKKQREQKAKQAEINRIRHGRTQAEKDRERVERERAARAIDGKRLEHGPDDESVSSPDDGADPTT' A
#
# COMPACT_ATOMS: atom_id res chain seq x y z
N MET A 1 -47.47 34.34 -4.00
CA MET A 1 -46.95 32.98 -3.76
C MET A 1 -45.52 32.89 -4.30
N ALA A 2 -44.53 32.70 -3.44
CA ALA A 2 -43.15 32.50 -3.88
C ALA A 2 -43.00 31.10 -4.50
N GLY A 3 -42.68 31.04 -5.78
CA GLY A 3 -42.39 29.77 -6.47
C GLY A 3 -41.17 29.12 -5.86
N ASN A 4 -41.29 27.87 -5.40
CA ASN A 4 -40.18 27.06 -4.91
C ASN A 4 -39.23 26.72 -6.07
N VAL A 5 -38.31 27.62 -6.38
CA VAL A 5 -37.26 27.37 -7.39
C VAL A 5 -36.22 26.44 -6.79
N VAL A 6 -36.36 25.15 -7.06
CA VAL A 6 -35.38 24.13 -6.65
C VAL A 6 -34.17 24.15 -7.59
N ASN A 7 -32.99 24.41 -7.01
CA ASN A 7 -31.74 24.42 -7.76
C ASN A 7 -31.30 22.98 -8.12
N LEU A 8 -31.55 22.60 -9.37
CA LEU A 8 -31.20 21.29 -9.93
C LEU A 8 -29.70 20.98 -9.88
N ASN A 9 -28.82 21.99 -9.93
CA ASN A 9 -27.37 21.77 -9.84
C ASN A 9 -26.96 21.30 -8.44
N ARG A 10 -27.56 21.86 -7.38
CA ARG A 10 -27.33 21.40 -6.01
C ARG A 10 -27.80 19.96 -5.82
N PHE A 11 -28.97 19.63 -6.37
CA PHE A 11 -29.52 18.27 -6.32
C PHE A 11 -28.61 17.26 -7.05
N ARG A 12 -28.18 17.58 -8.27
CA ARG A 12 -27.23 16.74 -9.03
C ARG A 12 -25.91 16.54 -8.27
N LYS A 13 -25.34 17.61 -7.70
CA LYS A 13 -24.12 17.53 -6.88
C LYS A 13 -24.32 16.65 -5.64
N LYS A 14 -25.47 16.74 -4.96
CA LYS A 14 -25.80 15.90 -3.81
C LYS A 14 -25.82 14.42 -4.20
N LYS A 15 -26.55 14.08 -5.28
CA LYS A 15 -26.62 12.71 -5.81
C LYS A 15 -25.24 12.16 -6.19
N GLN A 16 -24.40 12.97 -6.83
CA GLN A 16 -23.02 12.57 -7.17
C GLN A 16 -22.16 12.30 -5.92
N ARG A 17 -22.29 13.11 -4.87
CA ARG A 17 -21.58 12.88 -3.60
C ARG A 17 -22.03 11.59 -2.93
N GLU A 18 -23.33 11.31 -2.91
CA GLU A 18 -23.89 10.08 -2.36
C GLU A 18 -23.40 8.84 -3.12
N GLN A 19 -23.38 8.89 -4.46
CA GLN A 19 -22.83 7.80 -5.28
C GLN A 19 -21.35 7.56 -5.00
N LYS A 20 -20.54 8.63 -4.88
CA LYS A 20 -19.12 8.52 -4.51
C LYS A 20 -18.93 7.91 -3.12
N ALA A 21 -19.77 8.27 -2.15
CA ALA A 21 -19.72 7.71 -0.80
C ALA A 21 -20.01 6.20 -0.80
N LYS A 22 -21.04 5.75 -1.53
CA LYS A 22 -21.37 4.33 -1.69
C LYS A 22 -20.24 3.56 -2.37
N GLN A 23 -19.64 4.12 -3.43
CA GLN A 23 -18.50 3.48 -4.08
C GLN A 23 -17.29 3.39 -3.14
N ALA A 24 -17.04 4.42 -2.33
CA ALA A 24 -15.97 4.39 -1.34
C ALA A 24 -16.20 3.30 -0.28
N GLU A 25 -17.44 3.09 0.15
CA GLU A 25 -17.80 2.00 1.06
C GLU A 25 -17.59 0.62 0.42
N ILE A 26 -18.04 0.42 -0.82
CA ILE A 26 -17.77 -0.81 -1.58
C ILE A 26 -16.26 -1.04 -1.71
N ASN A 27 -15.48 0.02 -1.98
CA ASN A 27 -14.03 -0.08 -2.10
C ASN A 27 -13.36 -0.41 -0.75
N ARG A 28 -13.87 0.11 0.37
CA ARG A 28 -13.42 -0.26 1.73
C ARG A 28 -13.66 -1.74 1.99
N ILE A 29 -14.85 -2.25 1.68
CA ILE A 29 -15.19 -3.67 1.85
C ILE A 29 -14.34 -4.54 0.93
N ARG A 30 -14.25 -4.20 -0.36
CA ARG A 30 -13.55 -5.01 -1.38
C ARG A 30 -12.05 -5.06 -1.16
N HIS A 31 -11.43 -3.95 -0.80
CA HIS A 31 -9.97 -3.87 -0.70
C HIS A 31 -9.45 -3.91 0.74
N GLY A 32 -10.32 -3.82 1.74
CA GLY A 32 -9.97 -3.86 3.16
C GLY A 32 -9.14 -2.69 3.68
N ARG A 33 -8.45 -1.95 2.79
CA ARG A 33 -7.59 -0.81 3.09
C ARG A 33 -7.99 0.39 2.22
N THR A 34 -8.14 1.53 2.85
CA THR A 34 -8.37 2.82 2.18
C THR A 34 -7.10 3.30 1.47
N GLN A 35 -7.24 4.20 0.51
CA GLN A 35 -6.09 4.81 -0.17
C GLN A 35 -5.18 5.56 0.83
N ALA A 36 -5.78 6.24 1.81
CA ALA A 36 -5.02 6.94 2.86
C ALA A 36 -4.19 5.98 3.73
N GLU A 37 -4.71 4.80 4.06
CA GLU A 37 -3.96 3.76 4.77
C GLU A 37 -2.82 3.20 3.91
N LYS A 38 -3.08 2.94 2.62
CA LYS A 38 -2.04 2.49 1.68
C LYS A 38 -0.92 3.52 1.53
N ASP A 39 -1.27 4.81 1.48
CA ASP A 39 -0.29 5.89 1.39
C ASP A 39 0.56 5.98 2.67
N ARG A 40 -0.06 5.86 3.84
CA ARG A 40 0.68 5.81 5.12
C ARG A 40 1.62 4.62 5.19
N GLU A 41 1.12 3.43 4.86
CA GLU A 41 1.93 2.20 4.84
C GLU A 41 3.08 2.30 3.83
N ARG A 42 2.85 2.91 2.65
CA ARG A 42 3.93 3.16 1.69
C ARG A 42 5.02 4.05 2.28
N VAL A 43 4.64 5.15 2.94
CA VAL A 43 5.60 6.06 3.57
C VAL A 43 6.36 5.38 4.70
N GLU A 44 5.67 4.57 5.52
CA GLU A 44 6.31 3.81 6.59
C GLU A 44 7.29 2.77 6.06
N ARG A 45 6.90 2.02 5.01
CA ARG A 45 7.79 1.07 4.33
C ARG A 45 9.00 1.77 3.70
N GLU A 46 8.80 2.91 3.08
CA GLU A 46 9.90 3.69 2.48
C GLU A 46 10.86 4.20 3.55
N ARG A 47 10.35 4.68 4.70
CA ARG A 47 11.19 5.05 5.85
C ARG A 47 11.96 3.86 6.41
N ALA A 48 11.31 2.71 6.53
CA ALA A 48 11.95 1.49 7.00
C ALA A 48 13.04 1.03 6.01
N ALA A 49 12.76 1.05 4.71
CA ALA A 49 13.73 0.73 3.67
C ALA A 49 14.95 1.66 3.73
N ARG A 50 14.74 2.98 3.77
CA ARG A 50 15.83 3.96 3.92
C ARG A 50 16.63 3.76 5.21
N ALA A 51 15.98 3.39 6.31
CA ALA A 51 16.65 3.11 7.57
C ALA A 51 17.51 1.84 7.51
N ILE A 52 17.09 0.84 6.73
CA ILE A 52 17.87 -0.37 6.47
C ILE A 52 19.02 -0.04 5.52
N ASP A 53 18.77 0.67 4.43
CA ASP A 53 19.79 1.06 3.45
C ASP A 53 20.89 1.91 4.10
N GLY A 54 20.54 2.88 4.94
CA GLY A 54 21.52 3.69 5.68
C GLY A 54 22.29 2.92 6.75
N LYS A 55 21.80 1.76 7.18
CA LYS A 55 22.48 0.83 8.09
C LYS A 55 23.19 -0.31 7.36
N ARG A 56 23.04 -0.39 6.03
CA ARG A 56 23.73 -1.34 5.20
C ARG A 56 25.18 -0.85 5.12
N LEU A 57 26.03 -1.40 5.99
CA LEU A 57 27.46 -1.36 5.76
C LEU A 57 27.66 -2.05 4.42
N GLU A 58 28.16 -1.31 3.43
CA GLU A 58 28.69 -1.94 2.24
C GLU A 58 29.77 -2.87 2.75
N HIS A 59 29.49 -4.17 2.68
CA HIS A 59 30.54 -5.14 2.90
C HIS A 59 31.58 -4.82 1.83
N GLY A 60 32.72 -4.25 2.25
CA GLY A 60 33.86 -3.99 1.37
C GLY A 60 34.28 -5.30 0.69
N PRO A 61 35.14 -5.32 -0.32
CA PRO A 61 35.38 -6.50 -1.17
C PRO A 61 36.03 -7.73 -0.48
N ASP A 62 35.89 -7.89 0.84
CA ASP A 62 36.55 -8.87 1.68
C ASP A 62 35.60 -9.95 2.30
N ASP A 63 34.30 -10.05 1.94
CA ASP A 63 33.38 -11.20 2.31
C ASP A 63 33.56 -12.33 1.30
N GLU A 64 34.81 -12.62 0.96
CA GLU A 64 35.17 -13.90 0.40
C GLU A 64 35.67 -14.76 1.56
N SER A 65 34.77 -15.20 2.43
CA SER A 65 35.05 -16.32 3.33
C SER A 65 33.85 -17.22 3.58
N VAL A 66 33.72 -18.19 2.67
CA VAL A 66 33.43 -19.60 2.94
C VAL A 66 32.07 -19.93 3.58
N SER A 67 31.05 -20.17 2.75
CA SER A 67 30.16 -21.31 2.98
C SER A 67 30.59 -22.45 2.04
N SER A 68 31.45 -23.33 2.52
CA SER A 68 31.82 -24.57 1.83
C SER A 68 30.55 -25.33 1.41
N PRO A 69 30.53 -25.94 0.21
CA PRO A 69 29.55 -26.96 -0.13
C PRO A 69 29.84 -28.17 0.75
N ASP A 70 29.02 -28.44 1.76
CA ASP A 70 28.97 -29.77 2.34
C ASP A 70 28.17 -30.65 1.36
N ASP A 71 28.91 -31.21 0.39
CA ASP A 71 28.55 -32.38 -0.39
C ASP A 71 28.35 -33.57 0.58
N GLY A 72 27.21 -33.58 1.28
CA GLY A 72 26.69 -34.72 2.01
C GLY A 72 26.01 -35.68 1.03
N ALA A 73 26.81 -36.45 0.32
CA ALA A 73 26.31 -37.59 -0.44
C ALA A 73 25.83 -38.69 0.51
N ASP A 74 24.52 -38.95 0.48
CA ASP A 74 23.95 -40.25 0.82
C ASP A 74 23.24 -40.79 -0.42
N PRO A 75 23.85 -41.76 -1.14
CA PRO A 75 23.21 -42.44 -2.25
C PRO A 75 22.27 -43.54 -1.72
N THR A 76 21.02 -43.54 -2.21
CA THR A 76 20.13 -44.71 -2.36
C THR A 76 19.76 -45.50 -1.08
N THR A 77 18.50 -45.38 -0.64
CA THR A 77 17.58 -46.48 -0.27
C THR A 77 16.15 -45.98 -0.35
#